data_AF-A0A1E4R1N5-F1
#
_entry.id   AF-A0A1E4R1N5-F1
#
_cell.length_a   1.000
_cell.length_b   1.000
_cell.length_c   1.000
_cell.angle_alpha   90.00
_cell.angle_beta   90.00
_cell.angle_gamma   90.00
#
_symmetry.space_group_name_H-M   'P 1'
#
loop_
_entity.id
_entity.type
_entity.pdbx_description
1 polymer ?
#
loop_
_entity_poly.entity_id
_entity_poly.type
_entity_poly.pdbx_seq_one_letter_code
_entity_poly.pdbx_strand_id
1 'polypeptide(L)'
;MLLGIFISIYIMTLVLQMIVPFIVRETIVFGVTVPDQNIKHPALANVKKRYAQIVGVTGVVFLIVMIISYNLLTSESIQGMFLLGCLWSMLTVSMGLYWVYHQKITTLKRQEQWGVNLKQVRAVDLTARSRDEMLPWSFFAVPLVISGFLIIYTILHYDQMPANIAVHWGPSGVADAWRNKTYLTAISLPLIMLMIQFMMWGITDSIKRSAIKIAVNRKEESLEDQLKTRKFMSWQILLVSYAITVLLTVLQLSNIYPAMTVGYKLLPLFVLFLVVVVGSLLIYVVKKRKYRVRYEKNIDSQVMDVDEDRYWKGGLIYMNRQDPSVFVEKRFGVGWTMNLANPRGYIVIGLPFLLLLLISILSL
;
A
#
# COMPACT_ATOMS: atom_id res chain seq x y z
N MET A 1 9.20 -12.52 -20.91
CA MET A 1 8.06 -11.85 -20.23
C MET A 1 8.26 -11.77 -18.72
N LEU A 2 8.57 -12.88 -18.04
CA LEU A 2 8.84 -12.93 -16.59
C LEU A 2 9.85 -11.86 -16.14
N LEU A 3 11.03 -11.83 -16.76
CA LEU A 3 12.06 -10.82 -16.46
C LEU A 3 11.55 -9.38 -16.60
N GLY A 4 10.78 -9.07 -17.65
CA GLY A 4 10.25 -7.71 -17.87
C GLY A 4 9.27 -7.25 -16.79
N ILE A 5 8.40 -8.16 -16.31
CA ILE A 5 7.47 -7.89 -15.20
C ILE A 5 8.26 -7.62 -13.91
N PHE A 6 9.23 -8.48 -13.60
CA PHE A 6 10.06 -8.31 -12.41
C PHE A 6 10.91 -7.04 -12.46
N ILE A 7 11.54 -6.72 -13.59
CA ILE A 7 12.26 -5.45 -13.78
C ILE A 7 11.34 -4.26 -13.52
N SER A 8 10.12 -4.29 -14.06
CA SER A 8 9.16 -3.18 -13.90
C SER A 8 8.77 -2.99 -12.43
N ILE A 9 8.42 -4.07 -11.73
CA ILE A 9 8.10 -4.04 -10.29
C ILE A 9 9.31 -3.61 -9.47
N TYR A 10 10.49 -4.13 -9.80
CA TYR A 10 11.74 -3.85 -9.09
C TYR A 10 12.12 -2.37 -9.21
N ILE A 11 12.17 -1.83 -10.43
CA ILE A 11 12.51 -0.42 -10.67
C ILE A 11 11.51 0.49 -9.96
N MET A 12 10.21 0.21 -10.10
CA MET A 12 9.17 0.97 -9.40
C MET A 12 9.40 0.96 -7.88
N THR A 13 9.63 -0.22 -7.31
CA THR A 13 9.85 -0.37 -5.87
C THR A 13 11.11 0.35 -5.42
N LEU A 14 12.21 0.23 -6.17
CA LEU A 14 13.47 0.92 -5.88
C LEU A 14 13.29 2.44 -5.90
N VAL A 15 12.64 2.98 -6.93
CA VAL A 15 12.33 4.41 -7.03
C VAL A 15 11.51 4.86 -5.84
N LEU A 16 10.45 4.13 -5.47
CA LEU A 16 9.65 4.41 -4.29
C LEU A 16 10.53 4.43 -3.02
N GLN A 17 11.35 3.42 -2.79
CA GLN A 17 12.21 3.36 -1.61
C GLN A 17 13.16 4.57 -1.54
N MET A 18 13.78 4.97 -2.66
CA MET A 18 14.69 6.12 -2.69
C MET A 18 14.00 7.45 -2.36
N ILE A 19 12.76 7.65 -2.82
CA ILE A 19 12.06 8.94 -2.68
C ILE A 19 11.27 9.07 -1.38
N VAL A 20 10.95 7.97 -0.69
CA VAL A 20 10.12 7.97 0.53
C VAL A 20 10.56 9.03 1.58
N PRO A 21 11.86 9.18 1.94
CA PRO A 21 12.27 10.18 2.94
C PRO A 21 11.99 11.64 2.54
N PHE A 22 11.68 11.90 1.27
CA PHE A 22 11.39 13.22 0.71
C PHE A 22 9.89 13.46 0.45
N ILE A 23 9.05 12.44 0.59
CA ILE A 23 7.60 12.53 0.42
C ILE A 23 6.86 12.59 1.76
N VAL A 24 7.47 12.03 2.81
CA VAL A 24 6.94 12.10 4.18
C VAL A 24 6.93 13.55 4.70
N ARG A 25 6.10 13.80 5.73
CA ARG A 25 6.03 15.09 6.44
C ARG A 25 7.43 15.51 6.93
N GLU A 26 7.73 16.81 6.89
CA GLU A 26 9.07 17.30 7.23
C GLU A 26 9.44 17.17 8.71
N THR A 27 8.43 17.29 9.58
CA THR A 27 8.54 17.07 11.02
C THR A 27 8.71 15.60 11.39
N ILE A 28 8.75 14.68 10.42
CA ILE A 28 8.99 13.27 10.65
C ILE A 28 10.18 12.81 9.82
N VAL A 29 11.25 12.40 10.49
CA VAL A 29 12.48 11.94 9.85
C VAL A 29 12.79 10.52 10.31
N PHE A 30 12.71 9.55 9.39
CA PHE A 30 12.83 8.12 9.71
C PHE A 30 11.95 7.70 10.89
N GLY A 31 10.70 8.19 10.93
CA GLY A 31 9.72 7.87 11.97
C GLY A 31 9.87 8.60 13.31
N VAL A 32 10.90 9.46 13.45
CA VAL A 32 11.13 10.29 14.64
C VAL A 32 10.54 11.67 14.46
N THR A 33 9.84 12.19 15.48
CA THR A 33 9.25 13.54 15.46
C THR A 33 10.33 14.59 15.70
N VAL A 34 10.43 15.56 14.78
CA VAL A 34 11.36 16.69 14.81
C VAL A 34 10.55 18.00 14.89
N PRO A 35 10.82 18.89 15.86
CA PRO A 35 10.17 20.19 15.95
C PRO A 35 10.44 21.06 14.71
N ASP A 36 9.52 21.98 14.42
CA ASP A 36 9.61 22.87 13.26
C ASP A 36 10.90 23.68 13.19
N GLN A 37 11.41 24.12 14.35
CA GLN A 37 12.63 24.92 14.44
C GLN A 37 13.88 24.13 14.02
N ASN A 38 13.84 22.79 14.10
CA ASN A 38 14.99 21.92 13.85
C ASN A 38 14.92 21.18 12.50
N ILE A 39 13.86 21.34 11.70
CA ILE A 39 13.72 20.65 10.40
C ILE A 39 14.89 20.93 9.45
N LYS A 40 15.46 22.14 9.49
CA LYS A 40 16.59 22.56 8.65
C LYS A 40 17.96 22.10 9.17
N HIS A 41 18.00 21.31 10.25
CA HIS A 41 19.26 20.83 10.83
C HIS A 41 20.06 20.01 9.80
N PRO A 42 21.35 20.33 9.56
CA PRO A 42 22.13 19.78 8.43
C PRO A 42 22.27 18.25 8.49
N ALA A 43 22.27 17.66 9.68
CA ALA A 43 22.31 16.21 9.85
C ALA A 43 21.09 15.51 9.20
N LEU A 44 19.92 16.13 9.23
CA LEU A 44 18.66 15.55 8.70
C LEU A 44 18.71 15.45 7.17
N ALA A 45 19.18 16.51 6.50
CA ALA A 45 19.36 16.51 5.05
C ALA A 45 20.42 15.47 4.62
N ASN A 46 21.51 15.36 5.37
CA ASN A 46 22.59 14.41 5.09
C ASN A 46 22.11 12.94 5.21
N VAL A 47 21.34 12.57 6.25
CA VAL A 47 20.83 11.19 6.38
C VAL A 47 19.84 10.83 5.28
N LYS A 48 18.94 11.74 4.89
CA LYS A 48 17.99 11.50 3.79
C LYS A 48 18.73 11.30 2.46
N LYS A 49 19.73 12.14 2.17
CA LYS A 49 20.55 12.04 0.97
C LYS A 49 21.35 10.73 0.93
N ARG A 50 22.06 10.39 2.02
CA ARG A 50 22.86 9.16 2.10
C ARG A 50 22.01 7.91 1.98
N TYR A 51 20.85 7.88 2.64
CA TYR A 51 19.88 6.80 2.49
C TYR A 51 19.52 6.57 1.02
N ALA A 52 19.09 7.62 0.32
CA ALA A 52 18.69 7.49 -1.09
C ALA A 52 19.85 7.08 -2.00
N GLN A 53 21.06 7.59 -1.73
CA GLN A 53 22.26 7.21 -2.48
C GLN A 53 22.62 5.73 -2.27
N ILE A 54 22.68 5.25 -1.03
CA ILE A 54 23.07 3.86 -0.74
C ILE A 54 22.00 2.89 -1.26
N VAL A 55 20.71 3.17 -1.01
CA VAL A 55 19.61 2.36 -1.56
C VAL A 55 19.63 2.35 -3.08
N GLY A 56 19.86 3.50 -3.72
CA GLY A 56 19.96 3.60 -5.18
C GLY A 56 21.13 2.80 -5.75
N VAL A 57 22.33 2.98 -5.22
CA VAL A 57 23.54 2.28 -5.70
C VAL A 57 23.41 0.77 -5.49
N THR A 58 23.07 0.32 -4.27
CA THR A 58 22.89 -1.11 -3.99
C THR A 58 21.73 -1.71 -4.77
N GLY A 59 20.64 -0.97 -4.94
CA GLY A 59 19.50 -1.37 -5.76
C GLY A 59 19.84 -1.54 -7.24
N VAL A 60 20.66 -0.66 -7.82
CA VAL A 60 21.15 -0.80 -9.20
C VAL A 60 22.09 -2.00 -9.34
N VAL A 61 22.97 -2.24 -8.36
CA VAL A 61 23.84 -3.42 -8.35
C VAL A 61 23.00 -4.70 -8.35
N PHE A 62 22.00 -4.81 -7.47
CA PHE A 62 21.10 -5.96 -7.46
C PHE A 62 20.27 -6.08 -8.75
N LEU A 63 19.88 -4.97 -9.38
CA LEU A 63 19.21 -5.01 -10.69
C LEU A 63 20.12 -5.60 -11.78
N ILE A 64 21.41 -5.22 -11.79
CA ILE A 64 22.38 -5.78 -12.73
C ILE A 64 22.57 -7.27 -12.46
N VAL A 65 22.75 -7.67 -11.20
CA VAL A 65 22.85 -9.09 -10.81
C VAL A 65 21.60 -9.87 -11.23
N MET A 66 20.42 -9.29 -11.06
CA MET A 66 19.15 -9.88 -11.47
C MET A 66 19.09 -10.12 -12.99
N ILE A 67 19.52 -9.14 -13.79
CA ILE A 67 19.55 -9.28 -15.27
C ILE A 67 20.59 -10.32 -15.70
N ILE A 68 21.80 -10.28 -15.14
CA ILE A 68 22.87 -11.22 -15.49
C ILE A 68 22.47 -12.64 -15.10
N SER A 69 22.03 -12.86 -13.86
CA SER A 69 21.62 -14.18 -13.36
C SER A 69 20.50 -14.78 -14.19
N TYR A 70 19.51 -14.00 -14.62
CA TYR A 70 18.44 -14.49 -15.48
C TYR A 70 18.95 -15.07 -16.81
N ASN A 71 20.00 -14.47 -17.41
CA ASN A 71 20.56 -14.94 -18.67
C ASN A 71 21.51 -16.14 -18.52
N LEU A 72 22.02 -16.40 -17.31
CA LEU A 72 22.93 -17.52 -17.02
C LEU A 72 22.20 -18.78 -16.56
N LEU A 73 21.04 -18.61 -15.92
CA LEU A 73 20.25 -19.71 -15.36
C LEU A 73 19.31 -20.28 -16.42
N THR A 74 19.22 -21.62 -16.51
CA THR A 74 18.39 -22.30 -17.50
C THR A 74 17.03 -22.77 -16.96
N SER A 75 16.91 -22.97 -15.65
CA SER A 75 15.65 -23.39 -15.01
C SER A 75 14.79 -22.19 -14.63
N GLU A 76 13.53 -22.16 -15.11
CA GLU A 76 12.56 -21.10 -14.80
C GLU A 76 12.28 -20.97 -13.29
N SER A 77 12.26 -22.08 -12.57
CA SER A 77 12.06 -22.06 -11.11
C SER A 77 13.22 -21.36 -10.39
N ILE A 78 14.45 -21.65 -10.81
CA ILE A 78 15.66 -21.04 -10.23
C ILE A 78 15.73 -19.56 -10.62
N GLN A 79 15.40 -19.21 -11.87
CA GLN A 79 15.27 -17.82 -12.30
C GLN A 79 14.29 -17.06 -11.41
N GLY A 80 13.08 -17.59 -11.20
CA GLY A 80 12.06 -16.98 -10.34
C GLY A 80 12.56 -16.73 -8.90
N MET A 81 13.25 -17.71 -8.32
CA MET A 81 13.85 -17.57 -6.98
C MET A 81 14.91 -16.46 -6.93
N PHE A 82 15.80 -16.37 -7.92
CA PHE A 82 16.81 -15.31 -7.99
C PHE A 82 16.19 -13.92 -8.19
N LEU A 83 15.17 -13.80 -9.04
CA LEU A 83 14.45 -12.54 -9.25
C LEU A 83 13.81 -12.04 -7.95
N LEU A 84 13.13 -12.94 -7.22
CA LEU A 84 12.57 -12.64 -5.90
C LEU A 84 13.66 -12.33 -4.88
N GLY A 85 14.76 -13.10 -4.87
CA GLY A 85 15.90 -12.89 -3.98
C GLY A 85 16.52 -11.51 -4.13
N CYS A 86 16.69 -11.03 -5.37
CA CYS A 86 17.18 -9.68 -5.65
C CYS A 86 16.23 -8.60 -5.12
N LEU A 87 14.92 -8.74 -5.36
CA LEU A 87 13.90 -7.81 -4.85
C LEU A 87 13.92 -7.74 -3.32
N TRP A 88 13.90 -8.89 -2.64
CA TRP A 88 13.94 -8.97 -1.19
C TRP A 88 15.26 -8.46 -0.60
N SER A 89 16.39 -8.70 -1.27
CA SER A 89 17.69 -8.17 -0.86
C SER A 89 17.70 -6.64 -0.88
N MET A 90 17.17 -6.02 -1.94
CA MET A 90 17.02 -4.56 -2.04
C MET A 90 16.13 -4.00 -0.93
N LEU A 91 14.98 -4.64 -0.67
CA LEU A 91 14.08 -4.25 0.43
C LEU A 91 14.75 -4.40 1.80
N THR A 92 15.54 -5.45 2.00
CA THR A 92 16.28 -5.69 3.25
C THR A 92 17.33 -4.61 3.50
N VAL A 93 18.10 -4.22 2.47
CA VAL A 93 19.07 -3.12 2.57
C VAL A 93 18.36 -1.80 2.90
N SER A 94 17.27 -1.49 2.20
CA SER A 94 16.46 -0.29 2.46
C SER A 94 15.93 -0.27 3.90
N MET A 95 15.39 -1.38 4.39
CA MET A 95 14.85 -1.48 5.75
C MET A 95 15.95 -1.42 6.81
N GLY A 96 17.10 -2.06 6.58
CA GLY A 96 18.26 -2.00 7.48
C GLY A 96 18.80 -0.57 7.61
N LEU A 97 18.90 0.16 6.49
CA LEU A 97 19.30 1.57 6.51
C LEU A 97 18.27 2.47 7.19
N TYR A 98 16.97 2.21 6.97
CA TYR A 98 15.91 2.90 7.70
C TYR A 98 16.13 2.74 9.21
N TRP A 99 16.37 1.52 9.68
CA TRP A 99 16.57 1.23 11.11
C TRP A 99 17.79 1.97 11.67
N VAL A 100 18.92 1.92 10.96
CA VAL A 100 20.16 2.62 11.37
C VAL A 100 19.91 4.13 11.48
N TYR A 101 19.24 4.75 10.50
CA TYR A 101 18.96 6.19 10.56
C TYR A 101 17.88 6.56 11.57
N HIS A 102 16.89 5.70 11.81
CA HIS A 102 15.93 5.87 12.90
C HIS A 102 16.64 5.98 14.25
N GLN A 103 17.56 5.06 14.54
CA GLN A 103 18.35 5.11 15.77
C GLN A 103 19.23 6.36 15.84
N LYS A 104 19.91 6.71 14.74
CA LYS A 104 20.77 7.90 14.68
C LYS A 104 19.99 9.19 14.98
N ILE A 105 18.80 9.36 14.40
CA ILE A 105 17.97 10.54 14.64
C ILE A 105 17.36 10.53 16.04
N THR A 106 16.99 9.37 16.57
CA THR A 106 16.51 9.23 17.95
C THR A 106 17.58 9.65 18.96
N THR A 107 18.83 9.22 18.75
CA THR A 107 19.96 9.63 19.59
C THR A 107 20.23 11.13 19.47
N LEU A 108 20.24 11.67 18.25
CA LEU A 108 20.44 13.11 18.03
C LEU A 108 19.36 13.94 18.73
N LYS A 109 18.08 13.56 18.59
CA LYS A 109 16.95 14.19 19.27
C LYS A 109 17.14 14.25 20.79
N ARG A 110 17.66 13.18 21.38
CA ARG A 110 17.96 13.12 22.83
C ARG A 110 19.17 13.99 23.20
N GLN A 111 20.24 13.96 22.42
CA GLN A 111 21.44 14.75 22.69
C GLN A 111 21.15 16.25 22.66
N GLU A 112 20.38 16.69 21.65
CA GLU A 112 20.01 18.09 21.43
C GLU A 112 18.75 18.51 22.21
N GLN A 113 18.17 17.60 23.01
CA GLN A 113 16.97 17.84 23.83
C GLN A 113 15.80 18.45 23.03
N TRP A 114 15.60 18.02 21.78
CA TRP A 114 14.54 18.57 20.92
C TRP A 114 13.17 18.33 21.54
N GLY A 115 12.44 19.42 21.76
CA GLY A 115 11.06 19.41 22.26
C GLY A 115 10.90 19.49 23.78
N VAL A 116 11.98 19.50 24.57
CA VAL A 116 11.91 19.56 26.05
C VAL A 116 11.36 20.90 26.54
N ASN A 117 11.79 22.00 25.92
CA ASN A 117 11.37 23.36 26.28
C ASN A 117 10.21 23.90 25.43
N LEU A 118 9.53 23.02 24.68
CA LEU A 118 8.44 23.41 23.80
C LEU A 118 7.10 22.98 24.38
N LYS A 119 6.12 23.89 24.31
CA LYS A 119 4.75 23.56 24.69
C LYS A 119 4.14 22.64 23.64
N GLN A 120 3.85 21.40 24.03
CA GLN A 120 3.17 20.44 23.16
C GLN A 120 1.68 20.75 23.08
N VAL A 121 1.18 20.97 21.87
CA VAL A 121 -0.23 21.32 21.61
C VAL A 121 -0.79 20.38 20.54
N ARG A 122 -2.08 20.07 20.64
CA ARG A 122 -2.83 19.37 19.59
C ARG A 122 -3.80 20.34 18.94
N ALA A 123 -3.54 20.70 17.69
CA ALA A 123 -4.46 21.52 16.90
C ALA A 123 -5.62 20.65 16.39
N VAL A 124 -6.84 21.19 16.51
CA VAL A 124 -8.06 20.56 16.00
C VAL A 124 -8.87 21.63 15.26
N ASP A 125 -9.32 21.30 14.06
CA ASP A 125 -10.30 22.08 13.31
C ASP A 125 -11.62 21.30 13.30
N LEU A 126 -12.66 21.89 13.90
CA LEU A 126 -13.98 21.27 14.02
C LEU A 126 -14.71 21.16 12.66
N THR A 127 -14.32 21.98 11.68
CA THR A 127 -14.90 21.97 10.33
C THR A 127 -14.21 20.98 9.40
N ALA A 128 -13.01 20.48 9.75
CA ALA A 128 -12.20 19.59 8.91
C ALA A 128 -12.99 18.39 8.38
N ARG A 129 -13.87 17.82 9.21
CA ARG A 129 -14.71 16.68 8.83
C ARG A 129 -15.73 16.99 7.75
N SER A 130 -16.34 18.19 7.78
CA SER A 130 -17.32 18.62 6.78
C SER A 130 -16.67 18.87 5.40
N ARG A 131 -15.36 19.15 5.39
CA ARG A 131 -14.55 19.38 4.19
C ARG A 131 -13.89 18.11 3.64
N ASP A 132 -14.07 16.96 4.29
CA ASP A 132 -13.45 15.69 3.88
C ASP A 132 -14.17 15.08 2.68
N GLU A 133 -13.64 15.33 1.49
CA GLU A 133 -14.17 14.88 0.20
C GLU A 133 -13.79 13.42 -0.15
N MET A 134 -13.54 12.57 0.85
CA MET A 134 -13.39 11.14 0.63
C MET A 134 -14.65 10.57 -0.02
N LEU A 135 -14.45 9.70 -1.01
CA LEU A 135 -15.55 9.06 -1.72
C LEU A 135 -16.55 8.38 -0.77
N PRO A 136 -17.86 8.58 -0.97
CA PRO A 136 -18.87 7.91 -0.18
C PRO A 136 -18.90 6.41 -0.47
N TRP A 137 -19.46 5.64 0.46
CA TRP A 137 -19.52 4.18 0.37
C TRP A 137 -20.27 3.66 -0.86
N SER A 138 -21.21 4.45 -1.41
CA SER A 138 -22.03 4.08 -2.56
C SER A 138 -21.22 3.73 -3.80
N PHE A 139 -20.03 4.31 -3.97
CA PHE A 139 -19.13 3.95 -5.08
C PHE A 139 -18.62 2.51 -4.98
N PHE A 140 -18.56 1.92 -3.78
CA PHE A 140 -18.19 0.52 -3.59
C PHE A 140 -19.37 -0.45 -3.79
N ALA A 141 -20.60 0.05 -3.91
CA ALA A 141 -21.76 -0.81 -4.12
C ALA A 141 -21.71 -1.50 -5.49
N VAL A 142 -21.27 -0.82 -6.54
CA VAL A 142 -21.18 -1.38 -7.90
C VAL A 142 -20.28 -2.63 -7.97
N PRO A 143 -19.01 -2.60 -7.53
CA PRO A 143 -18.17 -3.80 -7.56
C PRO A 143 -18.74 -4.93 -6.70
N LEU A 144 -19.35 -4.62 -5.54
CA LEU A 144 -20.01 -5.62 -4.68
C LEU A 144 -21.20 -6.29 -5.39
N VAL A 145 -22.03 -5.52 -6.08
CA VAL A 145 -23.17 -6.03 -6.86
C VAL A 145 -22.68 -6.91 -8.02
N ILE A 146 -21.62 -6.52 -8.72
CA ILE A 146 -21.02 -7.35 -9.78
C ILE A 146 -20.56 -8.70 -9.22
N SER A 147 -19.92 -8.72 -8.05
CA SER A 147 -19.51 -9.98 -7.40
C SER A 147 -20.69 -10.85 -7.01
N GLY A 148 -21.73 -10.27 -6.40
CA GLY A 148 -22.97 -10.99 -6.07
C GLY A 148 -23.65 -11.56 -7.32
N PHE A 149 -23.74 -10.75 -8.38
CA PHE A 149 -24.25 -11.19 -9.67
C PHE A 149 -23.42 -12.35 -10.24
N LEU A 150 -22.09 -12.27 -10.22
CA LEU A 150 -21.22 -13.34 -10.73
C LEU A 150 -21.33 -14.63 -9.93
N ILE A 151 -21.54 -14.57 -8.61
CA ILE A 151 -21.83 -15.77 -7.80
C ILE A 151 -23.11 -16.43 -8.29
N ILE A 152 -24.21 -15.66 -8.42
CA ILE A 152 -25.50 -16.17 -8.90
C ILE A 152 -25.36 -16.71 -10.33
N TYR A 153 -24.72 -15.95 -11.22
CA TYR A 153 -24.49 -16.32 -12.61
C TYR A 153 -23.72 -17.64 -12.73
N THR A 154 -22.67 -17.81 -11.92
CA THR A 154 -21.86 -19.03 -11.89
C THR A 154 -22.69 -20.23 -11.43
N ILE A 155 -23.54 -20.07 -10.41
CA ILE A 155 -24.43 -21.14 -9.94
C ILE A 155 -25.43 -21.53 -11.03
N LEU A 156 -26.02 -20.55 -11.72
CA LEU A 156 -26.98 -20.79 -12.80
C LEU A 156 -26.35 -21.46 -14.04
N HIS A 157 -25.06 -21.26 -14.27
CA HIS A 157 -24.31 -21.83 -15.40
C HIS A 157 -23.36 -22.95 -14.97
N TYR A 158 -23.54 -23.50 -13.76
CA TYR A 158 -22.65 -24.49 -13.17
C TYR A 158 -22.48 -25.74 -14.06
N ASP A 159 -23.56 -26.15 -14.71
CA ASP A 159 -23.56 -27.34 -15.58
C ASP A 159 -22.76 -27.14 -16.87
N GLN A 160 -22.61 -25.90 -17.33
CA GLN A 160 -21.83 -25.56 -18.53
C GLN A 160 -20.32 -25.54 -18.26
N MET A 161 -19.92 -25.38 -17.00
CA MET A 161 -18.52 -25.31 -16.63
C MET A 161 -17.84 -26.68 -16.80
N PRO A 162 -16.57 -26.74 -17.26
CA PRO A 162 -15.83 -27.99 -17.38
C PRO A 162 -15.67 -28.72 -16.03
N ALA A 163 -15.38 -30.02 -16.08
CA ALA A 163 -15.12 -30.82 -14.87
C ALA A 163 -13.90 -30.31 -14.07
N ASN A 164 -12.93 -29.70 -14.75
CA ASN A 164 -11.77 -29.05 -14.15
C ASN A 164 -11.78 -27.56 -14.48
N ILE A 165 -11.65 -26.73 -13.45
CA ILE A 165 -11.67 -25.27 -13.57
C ILE A 165 -10.32 -24.68 -13.17
N ALA A 166 -9.96 -23.57 -13.79
CA ALA A 166 -8.72 -22.86 -13.49
C ALA A 166 -8.89 -22.08 -12.18
N VAL A 167 -7.88 -22.19 -11.31
CA VAL A 167 -7.81 -21.47 -10.03
C VAL A 167 -6.61 -20.52 -9.95
N HIS A 168 -5.68 -20.63 -10.90
CA HIS A 168 -4.55 -19.72 -11.05
C HIS A 168 -4.20 -19.55 -12.53
N TRP A 169 -3.70 -18.35 -12.87
CA TRP A 169 -3.24 -17.99 -14.20
C TRP A 169 -1.82 -17.44 -14.11
N GLY A 170 -0.93 -17.98 -14.93
CA GLY A 170 0.43 -17.51 -15.02
C GLY A 170 0.52 -16.11 -15.68
N PRO A 171 1.70 -15.48 -15.70
CA PRO A 171 1.87 -14.12 -16.21
C PRO A 171 1.53 -13.94 -17.70
N SER A 172 1.40 -15.04 -18.46
CA SER A 172 1.01 -15.06 -19.87
C SER A 172 -0.49 -14.96 -20.08
N GLY A 173 -1.27 -15.06 -19.00
CA GLY A 173 -2.72 -15.22 -19.06
C GLY A 173 -3.17 -16.65 -19.30
N VAL A 174 -2.26 -17.63 -19.33
CA VAL A 174 -2.59 -19.05 -19.45
C VAL A 174 -2.79 -19.65 -18.05
N ALA A 175 -3.85 -20.45 -17.88
CA ALA A 175 -4.10 -21.17 -16.64
C ALA A 175 -3.04 -22.25 -16.39
N ASP A 176 -2.44 -22.24 -15.20
CA ASP A 176 -1.35 -23.14 -14.80
C ASP A 176 -1.69 -23.95 -13.53
N ALA A 177 -2.80 -23.66 -12.86
CA ALA A 177 -3.34 -24.49 -11.79
C ALA A 177 -4.84 -24.76 -11.96
N TRP A 178 -5.22 -26.02 -11.77
CA TRP A 178 -6.56 -26.54 -12.00
C TRP A 178 -7.09 -27.29 -10.78
N ARG A 179 -8.42 -27.32 -10.63
CA ARG A 179 -9.13 -28.05 -9.57
C ARG A 179 -10.41 -28.70 -10.10
N ASN A 180 -10.82 -29.79 -9.46
CA ASN A 180 -12.10 -30.43 -9.71
C ASN A 180 -13.25 -29.47 -9.40
N LYS A 181 -14.27 -29.48 -10.27
CA LYS A 181 -15.47 -28.67 -10.12
C LYS A 181 -16.34 -29.19 -8.97
N THR A 182 -16.54 -28.33 -7.98
CA THR A 182 -17.54 -28.42 -6.92
C THR A 182 -18.25 -27.07 -6.84
N TYR A 183 -19.41 -26.99 -6.19
CA TYR A 183 -20.09 -25.71 -6.02
C TYR A 183 -19.20 -24.66 -5.35
N LEU A 184 -18.40 -25.06 -4.36
CA LEU A 184 -17.50 -24.15 -3.65
C LEU A 184 -16.32 -23.72 -4.54
N THR A 185 -15.68 -24.65 -5.25
CA THR A 185 -14.56 -24.29 -6.13
C THR A 185 -15.01 -23.37 -7.27
N ALA A 186 -16.21 -23.62 -7.82
CA ALA A 186 -16.79 -22.81 -8.89
C ALA A 186 -17.01 -21.35 -8.50
N ILE A 187 -17.47 -21.08 -7.27
CA ILE A 187 -17.72 -19.72 -6.76
C ILE A 187 -16.54 -19.13 -5.97
N SER A 188 -15.44 -19.86 -5.79
CA SER A 188 -14.32 -19.44 -4.95
C SER A 188 -13.70 -18.11 -5.41
N LEU A 189 -13.51 -17.93 -6.72
CA LEU A 189 -12.94 -16.71 -7.29
C LEU A 189 -13.83 -15.47 -7.08
N PRO A 190 -15.14 -15.47 -7.41
CA PRO A 190 -16.01 -14.34 -7.11
C PRO A 190 -16.24 -14.13 -5.60
N LEU A 191 -16.11 -15.18 -4.77
CA LEU A 191 -16.12 -15.04 -3.31
C LEU A 191 -14.87 -14.31 -2.79
N ILE A 192 -13.68 -14.65 -3.29
CA ILE A 192 -12.43 -13.94 -2.99
C ILE A 192 -12.52 -12.49 -3.48
N MET A 193 -13.06 -12.25 -4.67
CA MET A 193 -13.32 -10.91 -5.21
C MET A 193 -14.22 -10.10 -4.27
N LEU A 194 -15.35 -10.67 -3.84
CA LEU A 194 -16.29 -10.04 -2.91
C LEU A 194 -15.60 -9.69 -1.58
N MET A 195 -14.82 -10.61 -1.04
CA MET A 195 -14.06 -10.40 0.19
C MET A 195 -13.06 -9.24 0.05
N ILE A 196 -12.27 -9.20 -1.03
CA ILE A 196 -11.32 -8.10 -1.29
C ILE A 196 -12.06 -6.75 -1.40
N GLN A 197 -13.22 -6.71 -2.05
CA GLN A 197 -14.03 -5.49 -2.16
C GLN A 197 -14.56 -5.02 -0.81
N PHE A 198 -15.05 -5.93 0.04
CA PHE A 198 -15.44 -5.59 1.42
C PHE A 198 -14.25 -5.06 2.24
N MET A 199 -13.06 -5.64 2.07
CA MET A 199 -11.85 -5.12 2.72
C MET A 199 -11.53 -3.70 2.24
N MET A 200 -11.54 -3.44 0.93
CA MET A 200 -11.26 -2.11 0.37
C MET A 200 -12.26 -1.05 0.85
N TRP A 201 -13.55 -1.42 0.90
CA TRP A 201 -14.60 -0.58 1.48
C TRP A 201 -14.36 -0.33 2.98
N GLY A 202 -14.12 -1.38 3.76
CA GLY A 202 -13.89 -1.30 5.20
C GLY A 202 -12.63 -0.49 5.57
N ILE A 203 -11.56 -0.60 4.79
CA ILE A 203 -10.36 0.23 4.91
C ILE A 203 -10.71 1.70 4.65
N THR A 204 -11.45 1.99 3.58
CA THR A 204 -11.85 3.37 3.23
C THR A 204 -12.74 3.99 4.30
N ASP A 205 -13.74 3.27 4.79
CA ASP A 205 -14.62 3.70 5.88
C ASP A 205 -13.82 3.92 7.20
N SER A 206 -12.90 3.00 7.52
CA SER A 206 -12.05 3.14 8.70
C SER A 206 -11.12 4.36 8.61
N ILE A 207 -10.53 4.62 7.45
CA ILE A 207 -9.75 5.84 7.20
C ILE A 207 -10.66 7.06 7.34
N LYS A 208 -11.88 7.03 6.77
CA LYS A 208 -12.86 8.10 6.90
C LYS A 208 -13.20 8.41 8.36
N ARG A 209 -13.16 7.42 9.27
CA ARG A 209 -13.37 7.60 10.71
C ARG A 209 -12.12 7.94 11.51
N SER A 210 -10.92 7.75 10.95
CA SER A 210 -9.66 8.11 11.61
C SER A 210 -9.49 9.62 11.80
N ALA A 211 -8.77 10.03 12.84
CA ALA A 211 -8.52 11.44 13.15
C ALA A 211 -7.77 12.17 12.00
N ILE A 212 -8.16 13.42 11.73
CA ILE A 212 -7.46 14.31 10.80
C ILE A 212 -6.39 15.06 11.60
N LYS A 213 -5.11 14.74 11.39
CA LYS A 213 -4.00 15.29 12.16
C LYS A 213 -3.47 16.57 11.54
N ILE A 214 -3.61 17.68 12.26
CA ILE A 214 -3.25 19.04 11.83
C ILE A 214 -2.01 19.51 12.59
N ALA A 215 -1.02 20.05 11.89
CA ALA A 215 0.17 20.65 12.49
C ALA A 215 -0.16 22.00 13.15
N VAL A 216 0.33 22.22 14.38
CA VAL A 216 0.05 23.42 15.20
C VAL A 216 0.50 24.71 14.50
N ASN A 217 1.73 24.72 13.99
CA ASN A 217 2.32 25.90 13.36
C ASN A 217 1.80 26.17 11.94
N ARG A 218 1.05 25.25 11.34
CA ARG A 218 0.67 25.28 9.92
C ARG A 218 -0.71 24.67 9.68
N LYS A 219 -1.71 25.22 10.37
CA LYS A 219 -3.05 24.61 10.46
C LYS A 219 -3.71 24.45 9.09
N GLU A 220 -3.79 25.53 8.32
CA GLU A 220 -4.47 25.54 7.02
C GLU A 220 -3.79 24.63 6.00
N GLU A 221 -2.47 24.78 5.85
CA GLU A 221 -1.67 23.99 4.91
C GLU A 221 -1.69 22.50 5.26
N SER A 222 -1.52 22.16 6.55
CA SER A 222 -1.58 20.76 7.01
C SER A 222 -2.97 20.17 6.86
N LEU A 223 -4.03 20.97 7.05
CA LEU A 223 -5.39 20.51 6.83
C LEU A 223 -5.63 20.22 5.34
N GLU A 224 -5.23 21.13 4.45
CA GLU A 224 -5.39 20.95 3.01
C GLU A 224 -4.62 19.72 2.49
N ASP A 225 -3.39 19.51 2.95
CA ASP A 225 -2.61 18.30 2.63
C ASP A 225 -3.32 17.01 3.08
N GLN A 226 -3.88 17.01 4.30
CA GLN A 226 -4.64 15.88 4.82
C GLN A 226 -5.89 15.59 4.00
N LEU A 227 -6.70 16.61 3.70
CA LEU A 227 -7.93 16.45 2.91
C LEU A 227 -7.63 15.94 1.50
N LYS A 228 -6.61 16.50 0.82
CA LYS A 228 -6.17 16.04 -0.49
C LYS A 228 -5.64 14.60 -0.44
N THR A 229 -4.78 14.29 0.53
CA THR A 229 -4.20 12.94 0.68
C THR A 229 -5.29 11.89 0.90
N ARG A 230 -6.30 12.18 1.74
CA ARG A 230 -7.46 11.33 1.99
C ARG A 230 -8.33 11.15 0.74
N LYS A 231 -8.65 12.25 0.04
CA LYS A 231 -9.38 12.23 -1.23
C LYS A 231 -8.69 11.34 -2.26
N PHE A 232 -7.41 11.60 -2.56
CA PHE A 232 -6.67 10.82 -3.55
C PHE A 232 -6.60 9.35 -3.17
N MET A 233 -6.44 9.03 -1.89
CA MET A 233 -6.37 7.65 -1.43
C MET A 233 -7.70 6.92 -1.57
N SER A 234 -8.83 7.58 -1.29
CA SER A 234 -10.14 6.98 -1.57
C SER A 234 -10.33 6.68 -3.06
N TRP A 235 -9.89 7.58 -3.95
CA TRP A 235 -9.90 7.36 -5.40
C TRP A 235 -8.98 6.22 -5.85
N GLN A 236 -7.78 6.11 -5.27
CA GLN A 236 -6.86 5.01 -5.57
C GLN A 236 -7.44 3.66 -5.15
N ILE A 237 -8.00 3.57 -3.94
CA ILE A 237 -8.64 2.34 -3.46
C ILE A 237 -9.83 1.97 -4.36
N LEU A 238 -10.65 2.95 -4.77
CA LEU A 238 -11.76 2.71 -5.69
C LEU A 238 -11.29 2.21 -7.06
N LEU A 239 -10.31 2.89 -7.66
CA LEU A 239 -9.77 2.52 -8.97
C LEU A 239 -9.20 1.10 -8.95
N VAL A 240 -8.43 0.74 -7.93
CA VAL A 240 -7.90 -0.61 -7.75
C VAL A 240 -9.04 -1.62 -7.56
N SER A 241 -10.07 -1.27 -6.78
CA SER A 241 -11.26 -2.12 -6.59
C SER A 241 -11.96 -2.42 -7.91
N TYR A 242 -12.17 -1.42 -8.76
CA TYR A 242 -12.78 -1.61 -10.09
C TYR A 242 -11.86 -2.39 -11.04
N ALA A 243 -10.57 -2.08 -11.08
CA ALA A 243 -9.60 -2.77 -11.92
C ALA A 243 -9.51 -4.27 -11.56
N ILE A 244 -9.46 -4.60 -10.26
CA ILE A 244 -9.52 -5.98 -9.78
C ILE A 244 -10.86 -6.62 -10.13
N THR A 245 -11.98 -5.89 -9.99
CA THR A 245 -13.30 -6.42 -10.33
C THR A 245 -13.38 -6.83 -11.80
N VAL A 246 -12.92 -5.97 -12.72
CA VAL A 246 -12.88 -6.29 -14.16
C VAL A 246 -11.98 -7.49 -14.42
N LEU A 247 -10.77 -7.50 -13.85
CA LEU A 247 -9.82 -8.60 -14.01
C LEU A 247 -10.43 -9.94 -13.57
N LEU A 248 -10.92 -10.01 -12.32
CA LEU A 248 -11.47 -11.23 -11.75
C LEU A 248 -12.79 -11.64 -12.39
N THR A 249 -13.59 -10.69 -12.89
CA THR A 249 -14.78 -10.98 -13.69
C THR A 249 -14.42 -11.73 -14.97
N VAL A 250 -13.43 -11.24 -15.73
CA VAL A 250 -13.01 -11.91 -16.98
C VAL A 250 -12.42 -13.29 -16.69
N LEU A 251 -11.63 -13.42 -15.62
CA LEU A 251 -11.10 -14.72 -15.19
C LEU A 251 -12.22 -15.69 -14.80
N GLN A 252 -13.23 -15.24 -14.05
CA GLN A 252 -14.38 -16.07 -13.70
C GLN A 252 -15.18 -16.49 -14.95
N LEU A 253 -15.45 -15.56 -15.86
CA LEU A 253 -16.16 -15.87 -17.11
C LEU A 253 -15.37 -16.84 -18.00
N SER A 254 -14.03 -16.83 -17.94
CA SER A 254 -13.22 -17.79 -18.69
C SER A 254 -13.37 -19.24 -18.22
N ASN A 255 -13.77 -19.46 -16.95
CA ASN A 255 -14.12 -20.80 -16.47
C ASN A 255 -15.47 -21.30 -17.02
N ILE A 256 -16.35 -20.39 -17.48
CA ILE A 256 -17.62 -20.72 -18.14
C ILE A 256 -17.45 -20.78 -19.67
N TYR A 257 -16.60 -19.90 -20.21
CA TYR A 257 -16.27 -19.80 -21.63
C TYR A 257 -14.76 -19.98 -21.86
N PRO A 258 -14.24 -21.23 -21.85
CA PRO A 258 -12.80 -21.50 -21.98
C PRO A 258 -12.13 -20.96 -23.25
N ALA A 259 -12.91 -20.67 -24.29
CA ALA A 259 -12.43 -20.04 -25.52
C ALA A 259 -11.78 -18.65 -25.31
N MET A 260 -12.10 -17.99 -24.18
CA MET A 260 -11.54 -16.69 -23.77
C MET A 260 -10.06 -16.78 -23.36
N THR A 261 -9.61 -17.92 -22.85
CA THR A 261 -8.25 -18.14 -22.32
C THR A 261 -7.30 -18.80 -23.30
N VAL A 262 -7.73 -19.07 -24.54
CA VAL A 262 -6.88 -19.76 -25.53
C VAL A 262 -5.70 -18.88 -25.94
N GLY A 263 -4.48 -19.40 -25.77
CA GLY A 263 -3.24 -18.70 -26.10
C GLY A 263 -3.02 -17.46 -25.22
N TYR A 264 -2.65 -16.33 -25.84
CA TYR A 264 -2.31 -15.09 -25.14
C TYR A 264 -3.45 -14.07 -25.07
N LYS A 265 -4.71 -14.50 -25.24
CA LYS A 265 -5.87 -13.58 -25.31
C LYS A 265 -6.10 -12.76 -24.03
N LEU A 266 -5.68 -13.25 -22.87
CA LEU A 266 -5.77 -12.52 -21.60
C LEU A 266 -4.59 -11.56 -21.34
N LEU A 267 -3.50 -11.66 -22.12
CA LEU A 267 -2.32 -10.83 -21.92
C LEU A 267 -2.63 -9.32 -21.99
N PRO A 268 -3.43 -8.81 -22.95
CA PRO A 268 -3.78 -7.38 -22.98
C PRO A 268 -4.51 -6.91 -21.72
N LEU A 269 -5.38 -7.74 -21.15
CA LEU A 269 -6.09 -7.43 -19.91
C LEU A 269 -5.12 -7.32 -18.73
N PHE A 270 -4.14 -8.22 -18.62
CA PHE A 270 -3.14 -8.20 -17.55
C PHE A 270 -2.23 -6.97 -17.67
N VAL A 271 -1.79 -6.65 -18.89
CA VAL A 271 -1.02 -5.43 -19.17
C VAL A 271 -1.83 -4.18 -18.82
N LEU A 272 -3.09 -4.12 -19.23
CA LEU A 272 -3.99 -3.00 -18.90
C LEU A 272 -4.16 -2.85 -17.38
N PHE A 273 -4.41 -3.95 -16.66
CA PHE A 273 -4.51 -3.96 -15.21
C PHE A 273 -3.25 -3.40 -14.56
N LEU A 274 -2.07 -3.87 -14.96
CA LEU A 274 -0.79 -3.39 -14.45
C LEU A 274 -0.59 -1.89 -14.74
N VAL A 275 -0.85 -1.45 -15.98
CA VAL A 275 -0.73 -0.04 -16.38
C VAL A 275 -1.66 0.85 -15.55
N VAL A 276 -2.90 0.42 -15.33
CA VAL A 276 -3.89 1.16 -14.54
C VAL A 276 -3.43 1.28 -13.08
N VAL A 277 -3.05 0.17 -12.43
CA VAL A 277 -2.65 0.16 -11.01
C VAL A 277 -1.32 0.88 -10.78
N VAL A 278 -0.31 0.61 -11.60
CA VAL A 278 1.02 1.24 -11.47
C VAL A 278 0.96 2.71 -11.89
N GLY A 279 0.29 3.01 -13.01
CA GLY A 279 0.12 4.37 -13.50
C GLY A 279 -0.62 5.25 -12.51
N SER A 280 -1.70 4.76 -11.90
CA SER A 280 -2.45 5.51 -10.89
C SER A 280 -1.61 5.78 -9.64
N LEU A 281 -0.80 4.81 -9.20
CA LEU A 281 0.12 4.96 -8.07
C LEU A 281 1.18 6.02 -8.35
N LEU A 282 1.80 6.00 -9.53
CA LEU A 282 2.80 6.99 -9.94
C LEU A 282 2.20 8.40 -9.99
N ILE A 283 1.00 8.55 -10.57
CA ILE A 283 0.26 9.83 -10.57
C ILE A 283 0.02 10.31 -9.14
N TYR A 284 -0.38 9.42 -8.24
CA TYR A 284 -0.61 9.75 -6.83
C TYR A 284 0.68 10.23 -6.14
N VAL A 285 1.79 9.53 -6.34
CA VAL A 285 3.11 9.89 -5.79
C VAL A 285 3.58 11.26 -6.31
N VAL A 286 3.44 11.51 -7.62
CA VAL A 286 3.79 12.80 -8.24
C VAL A 286 2.90 13.93 -7.68
N LYS A 287 1.58 13.70 -7.58
CA LYS A 287 0.65 14.66 -6.98
C LYS A 287 0.99 14.94 -5.52
N LYS A 288 1.25 13.91 -4.71
CA LYS A 288 1.64 14.07 -3.30
C LYS A 288 2.91 14.89 -3.16
N ARG A 289 3.91 14.67 -4.03
CA ARG A 289 5.13 15.48 -4.06
C ARG A 289 4.86 16.93 -4.48
N LYS A 290 3.99 17.16 -5.48
CA LYS A 290 3.63 18.51 -5.96
C LYS A 290 2.85 19.32 -4.92
N TYR A 291 1.95 18.66 -4.19
CA TYR A 291 1.15 19.28 -3.13
C TYR A 291 1.87 19.35 -1.78
N ARG A 292 3.14 18.94 -1.73
CA ARG A 292 3.97 19.14 -0.55
C ARG A 292 4.07 20.65 -0.30
N VAL A 293 3.47 21.05 0.81
CA VAL A 293 3.44 22.41 1.32
C VAL A 293 4.85 23.00 1.33
N ARG A 294 5.03 24.20 0.75
CA ARG A 294 6.29 24.95 0.81
C ARG A 294 6.26 25.82 2.07
N TYR A 295 7.12 25.46 3.01
CA TYR A 295 7.14 25.97 4.37
C TYR A 295 7.89 27.31 4.48
N GLU A 296 7.20 28.45 4.35
CA GLU A 296 7.92 29.74 4.37
C GLU A 296 7.40 30.88 5.27
N LYS A 297 6.28 30.79 6.01
CA LYS A 297 5.92 31.89 6.96
C LYS A 297 5.29 31.45 8.28
N ASN A 298 5.66 32.18 9.35
CA ASN A 298 5.06 32.24 10.70
C ASN A 298 5.09 30.94 11.54
N ILE A 299 6.28 30.46 11.90
CA ILE A 299 6.45 29.39 12.90
C ILE A 299 6.50 30.02 14.29
N ASP A 300 5.57 29.63 15.17
CA ASP A 300 5.74 29.88 16.60
C ASP A 300 6.81 28.91 17.14
N SER A 301 7.96 29.47 17.53
CA SER A 301 9.11 28.69 17.96
C SER A 301 8.93 28.08 19.36
N GLN A 302 7.87 28.43 20.09
CA GLN A 302 7.63 27.98 21.47
C GLN A 302 6.70 26.76 21.54
N VAL A 303 6.04 26.41 20.44
CA VAL A 303 5.07 25.31 20.39
C VAL A 303 5.51 24.22 19.43
N MET A 304 5.07 23.00 19.70
CA MET A 304 5.22 21.86 18.80
C MET A 304 3.99 20.96 18.84
N ASP A 305 3.83 20.12 17.82
CA ASP A 305 2.86 19.03 17.83
C ASP A 305 3.15 18.05 18.97
N VAL A 306 2.10 17.42 19.51
CA VAL A 306 2.25 16.36 20.53
C VAL A 306 3.18 15.27 20.03
N ASP A 307 4.20 14.96 20.82
CA ASP A 307 5.15 13.91 20.50
C ASP A 307 4.55 12.53 20.75
N GLU A 308 4.16 11.86 19.67
CA GLU A 308 3.59 10.52 19.72
C GLU A 308 4.65 9.41 19.56
N ASP A 309 5.96 9.70 19.57
CA ASP A 309 7.05 8.73 19.32
C ASP A 309 6.93 7.45 20.19
N ARG A 310 6.46 7.58 21.45
CA ARG A 310 6.24 6.44 22.36
C ARG A 310 5.31 5.34 21.82
N TYR A 311 4.37 5.72 20.95
CA TYR A 311 3.40 4.82 20.32
C TYR A 311 3.89 4.22 19.00
N TRP A 312 5.04 4.67 18.47
CA TRP A 312 5.60 4.23 17.20
C TRP A 312 6.86 3.39 17.40
N LYS A 313 6.71 2.06 17.49
CA LYS A 313 7.82 1.14 17.67
C LYS A 313 8.69 1.13 16.40
N GLY A 314 9.96 1.52 16.56
CA GLY A 314 10.89 1.72 15.45
C GLY A 314 10.44 2.80 14.45
N GLY A 315 9.50 3.68 14.82
CA GLY A 315 8.93 4.67 13.90
C GLY A 315 8.00 4.10 12.81
N LEU A 316 7.72 2.79 12.82
CA LEU A 316 6.95 2.10 11.77
C LEU A 316 5.65 1.46 12.29
N ILE A 317 5.73 0.81 13.45
CA ILE A 317 4.62 0.03 14.00
C ILE A 317 3.88 0.88 15.01
N TYR A 318 2.61 1.19 14.75
CA TYR A 318 1.79 2.00 15.64
C TYR A 318 1.02 1.15 16.65
N MET A 319 1.12 1.51 17.93
CA MET A 319 0.42 0.85 19.03
C MET A 319 -0.06 1.87 20.05
N ASN A 320 -1.35 2.22 20.00
CA ASN A 320 -1.99 3.06 21.00
C ASN A 320 -3.40 2.55 21.34
N ARG A 321 -3.58 1.99 22.55
CA ARG A 321 -4.89 1.49 23.02
C ARG A 321 -5.93 2.62 23.22
N GLN A 322 -5.46 3.85 23.42
CA GLN A 322 -6.34 5.02 23.63
C GLN A 322 -6.79 5.65 22.31
N ASP A 323 -6.21 5.27 21.17
CA ASP A 323 -6.67 5.73 19.85
C ASP A 323 -7.69 4.73 19.27
N PRO A 324 -8.97 5.11 19.14
CA PRO A 324 -10.00 4.22 18.61
C PRO A 324 -9.87 3.97 17.09
N SER A 325 -8.98 4.66 16.40
CA SER A 325 -8.74 4.49 14.97
C SER A 325 -8.13 3.11 14.68
N VAL A 326 -8.71 2.38 13.72
CA VAL A 326 -8.14 1.12 13.23
C VAL A 326 -6.95 1.40 12.32
N PHE A 327 -7.07 2.39 11.44
CA PHE A 327 -6.01 2.83 10.55
C PHE A 327 -5.56 4.24 10.91
N VAL A 328 -4.25 4.45 10.94
CA VAL A 328 -3.60 5.75 11.18
C VAL A 328 -2.61 6.05 10.07
N GLU A 329 -2.37 7.33 9.78
CA GLU A 329 -1.42 7.71 8.74
C GLU A 329 -0.01 7.22 9.09
N LYS A 330 0.71 6.65 8.12
CA LYS A 330 2.10 6.21 8.29
C LYS A 330 3.02 7.40 8.54
N ARG A 331 3.99 7.22 9.43
CA ARG A 331 5.09 8.16 9.66
C ARG A 331 6.21 8.04 8.63
N PHE A 332 6.40 6.86 8.07
CA PHE A 332 7.36 6.61 7.01
C PHE A 332 6.68 5.90 5.83
N GLY A 333 6.90 6.42 4.62
CA GLY A 333 6.20 5.97 3.43
C GLY A 333 4.91 6.74 3.15
N VAL A 334 4.04 6.13 2.35
CA VAL A 334 2.78 6.72 1.92
C VAL A 334 1.62 5.80 2.32
N GLY A 335 0.52 6.39 2.79
CA GLY A 335 -0.71 5.68 3.14
C GLY A 335 -0.94 5.53 4.64
N TRP A 336 -1.74 4.53 5.02
CA TRP A 336 -2.13 4.24 6.40
C TRP A 336 -1.56 2.90 6.85
N THR A 337 -1.34 2.78 8.15
CA THR A 337 -0.99 1.54 8.83
C THR A 337 -2.05 1.22 9.87
N MET A 338 -2.11 -0.02 10.30
CA MET A 338 -3.03 -0.44 11.34
C MET A 338 -2.50 -0.05 12.72
N ASN A 339 -3.39 0.39 13.60
CA ASN A 339 -3.14 0.45 15.03
C ASN A 339 -3.18 -0.99 15.58
N LEU A 340 -2.02 -1.59 15.80
CA LEU A 340 -1.91 -2.97 16.31
C LEU A 340 -2.35 -3.11 17.78
N ALA A 341 -2.70 -2.02 18.45
CA ALA A 341 -3.28 -2.06 19.79
C ALA A 341 -4.82 -2.00 19.78
N ASN A 342 -5.45 -1.95 18.59
CA ASN A 342 -6.91 -1.84 18.44
C ASN A 342 -7.53 -3.22 18.11
N PRO A 343 -8.39 -3.77 19.00
CA PRO A 343 -9.02 -5.08 18.78
C PRO A 343 -9.80 -5.19 17.46
N ARG A 344 -10.42 -4.10 16.99
CA ARG A 344 -11.18 -4.09 15.74
C ARG A 344 -10.28 -4.31 14.53
N GLY A 345 -9.01 -3.93 14.60
CA GLY A 345 -8.03 -4.16 13.53
C GLY A 345 -7.80 -5.66 13.26
N TYR A 346 -7.82 -6.49 14.30
CA TYR A 346 -7.70 -7.94 14.13
C TYR A 346 -8.89 -8.55 13.42
N ILE A 347 -10.08 -7.97 13.52
CA ILE A 347 -11.24 -8.41 12.73
C ILE A 347 -11.03 -8.06 11.26
N VAL A 348 -10.56 -6.84 10.97
CA VAL A 348 -10.33 -6.35 9.60
C VAL A 348 -9.30 -7.19 8.84
N ILE A 349 -8.27 -7.73 9.51
CA ILE A 349 -7.24 -8.57 8.88
C ILE A 349 -7.53 -10.07 9.08
N GLY A 350 -7.88 -10.48 10.30
CA GLY A 350 -8.01 -11.87 10.69
C GLY A 350 -9.21 -12.55 10.05
N LEU A 351 -10.34 -11.86 9.89
CA LEU A 351 -11.53 -12.45 9.25
C LEU A 351 -11.27 -12.79 7.78
N PRO A 352 -10.76 -11.87 6.92
CA PRO A 352 -10.39 -12.24 5.55
C PRO A 352 -9.36 -13.35 5.47
N PHE A 353 -8.35 -13.34 6.33
CA PHE A 353 -7.34 -14.41 6.36
C PHE A 353 -7.94 -15.76 6.70
N LEU A 354 -8.82 -15.82 7.71
CA LEU A 354 -9.52 -17.04 8.10
C LEU A 354 -10.46 -17.52 6.98
N LEU A 355 -11.16 -16.62 6.31
CA LEU A 355 -12.01 -16.96 5.15
C LEU A 355 -11.18 -17.54 4.00
N LEU A 356 -10.04 -16.92 3.67
CA LEU A 356 -9.13 -17.46 2.64
C LEU A 356 -8.61 -18.85 3.02
N LEU A 357 -8.25 -19.06 4.28
CA LEU A 357 -7.77 -20.34 4.78
C LEU A 357 -8.87 -21.41 4.70
N LEU A 358 -10.10 -21.07 5.10
CA LEU A 358 -11.26 -21.97 4.98
C LEU A 358 -11.56 -22.29 3.51
N ILE A 359 -11.59 -21.29 2.63
CA ILE A 359 -11.78 -21.52 1.19
C ILE A 359 -10.68 -22.44 0.68
N SER A 360 -9.42 -22.17 1.01
CA SER A 360 -8.30 -23.00 0.56
C SER A 360 -8.40 -24.44 1.06
N ILE A 361 -8.81 -24.68 2.30
CA ILE A 361 -8.93 -26.04 2.87
C ILE A 361 -10.13 -26.78 2.28
N LEU A 362 -11.26 -26.09 2.11
CA LEU A 362 -12.50 -26.69 1.62
C LEU A 362 -12.56 -26.80 0.08
N SER A 363 -11.65 -26.12 -0.63
CA SER A 363 -11.50 -26.18 -2.09
C SER A 363 -10.34 -27.08 -2.55
N LEU A 364 -9.55 -27.61 -1.62
CA LEU A 364 -8.72 -28.81 -1.83
C LEU A 364 -9.64 -30.02 -1.99
#